data_AF-A0A9E5LLL1-F1
#
_entry.id   AF-A0A9E5LLL1-F1
#
_cell.length_a   1.000
_cell.length_b   1.000
_cell.length_c   1.000
_cell.angle_alpha   90.00
_cell.angle_beta   90.00
_cell.angle_gamma   90.00
#
_symmetry.space_group_name_H-M   'P 1'
#
loop_
_entity.id
_entity.type
_entity.pdbx_description
1 polymer ?
#
loop_
_entity_poly.entity_id
_entity_poly.type
_entity_poly.pdbx_seq_one_letter_code
_entity_poly.pdbx_strand_id
1 'polypeptide(L)'
;MSLFVFAGSAQLAALPLIGAGFSVFTILITAFIVNLRFVIFSIGVQAHFSHLPAWRRATLGYFTADFGYLMYTSRFGEVQTEAERKNDSYYRTYFMYGLATGNWGIWQAGSILGILGASQIPDEWGMEFAGTLALIAVIVPMLDHRAARWAAVVAAMVAILTYSLPLKLNLTAAILAAIVVGILADRSSKVMR
;
A
#
# COMPACT_ATOMS: atom_id res chain seq x y z
N MET A 1 -4.39 18.06 2.78
CA MET A 1 -3.36 17.16 2.20
C MET A 1 -3.96 15.97 1.43
N SER A 2 -5.14 15.44 1.80
CA SER A 2 -5.72 14.22 1.19
C SER A 2 -6.07 14.28 -0.30
N LEU A 3 -6.35 15.46 -0.85
CA LEU A 3 -6.74 15.62 -2.25
C LEU A 3 -5.55 15.56 -3.21
N PHE A 4 -4.41 16.13 -2.81
CA PHE A 4 -3.19 16.22 -3.62
C PHE A 4 -2.20 15.09 -3.35
N VAL A 5 -2.26 14.48 -2.15
CA VAL A 5 -1.39 13.39 -1.75
C VAL A 5 -2.27 12.24 -1.28
N PHE A 6 -2.62 11.36 -2.22
CA PHE A 6 -3.38 10.15 -1.95
C PHE A 6 -2.52 9.04 -1.34
N ALA A 7 -1.99 9.31 -0.14
CA ALA A 7 -1.16 8.39 0.61
C ALA A 7 -1.38 8.54 2.13
N GLY A 8 -2.24 7.69 2.69
CA GLY A 8 -2.57 7.72 4.12
C GLY A 8 -1.37 7.49 5.03
N SER A 9 -0.49 6.54 4.69
CA SER A 9 0.74 6.27 5.44
C SER A 9 1.68 7.47 5.50
N ALA A 10 1.81 8.21 4.40
CA ALA A 10 2.63 9.42 4.36
C ALA A 10 2.02 10.55 5.20
N GLN A 11 0.69 10.67 5.25
CA GLN A 11 0.01 11.63 6.11
C GLN A 11 0.26 11.30 7.59
N LEU A 12 0.11 10.04 7.98
CA LEU A 12 0.39 9.58 9.35
C LEU A 12 1.87 9.72 9.73
N ALA A 13 2.80 9.58 8.78
CA ALA A 13 4.22 9.79 9.03
C ALA A 13 4.61 11.28 9.09
N ALA A 14 3.98 12.13 8.28
CA ALA A 14 4.29 13.55 8.19
C ALA A 14 3.68 14.38 9.32
N LEU A 15 2.46 14.07 9.76
CA LEU A 15 1.75 14.87 10.78
C LEU A 15 2.55 15.05 12.10
N PRO A 16 3.16 14.00 12.69
CA PRO A 16 3.99 14.17 13.88
C PRO A 16 5.25 15.01 13.64
N LEU A 17 5.87 14.88 12.46
CA LEU A 17 7.07 15.66 12.10
C LEU A 17 6.74 17.15 11.92
N ILE A 18 5.58 17.45 11.34
CA ILE A 18 5.05 18.81 11.24
C ILE A 18 4.78 19.37 12.64
N GLY A 19 4.10 18.61 13.50
CA GLY A 19 3.80 19.02 14.88
C GLY A 19 5.04 19.25 15.73
N ALA A 20 6.12 18.49 15.50
CA ALA A 20 7.41 18.64 16.17
C ALA A 20 8.34 19.69 15.53
N GLY A 21 7.89 20.42 14.49
CA GLY A 21 8.65 21.51 13.89
C GLY A 21 9.87 21.10 13.07
N PHE A 22 9.91 19.87 12.55
CA PHE A 22 11.00 19.43 11.67
C PHE A 22 11.02 20.21 10.35
N SER A 23 12.19 20.26 9.71
CA SER A 23 12.35 20.93 8.41
C SER A 23 11.44 20.30 7.34
N VAL A 24 10.94 21.14 6.42
CA VAL A 24 10.13 20.69 5.27
C VAL A 24 10.86 19.61 4.46
N PHE A 25 12.18 19.73 4.32
CA PHE A 25 13.00 18.74 3.62
C PHE A 25 12.96 17.36 4.29
N THR A 26 13.07 17.30 5.62
CA THR A 26 12.96 16.05 6.39
C THR A 26 11.58 15.41 6.23
N ILE A 27 10.52 16.22 6.24
CA ILE A 27 9.15 15.75 6.05
C ILE A 27 8.96 15.17 4.65
N LEU A 28 9.45 15.87 3.61
CA LEU A 28 9.36 15.40 2.22
C LEU A 28 10.13 14.11 2.00
N ILE A 29 11.35 14.00 2.53
CA ILE A 29 12.14 12.77 2.43
C ILE A 29 11.46 11.61 3.15
N THR A 30 10.96 11.84 4.36
CA THR A 30 10.25 10.80 5.11
C THR A 30 8.99 10.34 4.35
N ALA A 31 8.20 11.28 3.85
CA ALA A 31 7.02 10.97 3.04
C ALA A 31 7.38 10.21 1.75
N PHE A 32 8.48 10.57 1.09
CA PHE A 32 8.98 9.87 -0.10
C PHE A 32 9.39 8.43 0.22
N ILE A 33 10.20 8.22 1.27
CA ILE A 33 10.69 6.90 1.69
C ILE A 33 9.53 5.97 2.06
N VAL A 34 8.57 6.46 2.84
CA VAL A 34 7.36 5.70 3.24
C VAL A 34 6.52 5.30 2.00
N ASN A 35 6.54 6.11 0.95
CA ASN A 35 5.80 5.87 -0.28
C ASN A 35 6.52 5.01 -1.31
N LEU A 36 7.78 4.59 -1.08
CA LEU A 36 8.50 3.70 -1.99
C LEU A 36 7.76 2.38 -2.27
N ARG A 37 6.84 1.95 -1.40
CA ARG A 37 5.93 0.83 -1.65
C ARG A 37 5.11 0.97 -2.94
N PHE A 38 4.76 2.18 -3.34
CA PHE A 38 4.04 2.42 -4.60
C PHE A 38 4.90 2.11 -5.83
N VAL A 39 6.23 2.21 -5.72
CA VAL A 39 7.14 1.76 -6.79
C VAL A 39 7.03 0.25 -6.97
N ILE A 40 6.99 -0.49 -5.86
CA ILE A 40 6.85 -1.95 -5.87
C ILE A 40 5.49 -2.35 -6.45
N PHE A 41 4.40 -1.69 -6.05
CA PHE A 41 3.08 -1.93 -6.63
C PHE A 41 3.06 -1.62 -8.13
N SER A 42 3.70 -0.52 -8.53
CA SER A 42 3.81 -0.12 -9.94
C SER A 42 4.52 -1.17 -10.77
N ILE A 43 5.62 -1.75 -10.26
CA ILE A 43 6.33 -2.87 -10.91
C ILE A 43 5.42 -4.09 -11.02
N GLY A 44 4.70 -4.43 -9.94
CA GLY A 44 3.81 -5.58 -9.89
C GLY A 44 2.66 -5.52 -10.92
N VAL A 45 2.10 -4.34 -11.18
CA VAL A 45 1.03 -4.16 -12.17
C VAL A 45 1.50 -3.69 -13.54
N GLN A 46 2.79 -3.36 -13.70
CA GLN A 46 3.35 -2.78 -14.93
C GLN A 46 3.04 -3.65 -16.16
N ALA A 47 3.22 -4.96 -16.05
CA ALA A 47 3.01 -5.91 -17.15
C ALA A 47 1.56 -5.94 -17.66
N HIS A 48 0.59 -5.62 -16.77
CA HIS A 48 -0.83 -5.60 -17.11
C HIS A 48 -1.22 -4.34 -17.89
N PHE A 49 -0.62 -3.18 -17.57
CA PHE A 49 -1.01 -1.88 -18.12
C PHE A 49 0.02 -1.25 -19.07
N SER A 50 1.07 -1.99 -19.45
CA SER A 50 2.15 -1.50 -20.33
C SER A 50 1.67 -1.03 -21.71
N HIS A 51 0.57 -1.59 -22.19
CA HIS A 51 -0.08 -1.27 -23.47
C HIS A 51 -0.80 0.09 -23.49
N LEU A 52 -1.02 0.71 -22.32
CA LEU A 52 -1.72 2.00 -22.21
C LEU A 52 -0.76 3.18 -22.42
N PRO A 53 -1.26 4.32 -22.94
CA PRO A 53 -0.46 5.55 -23.06
C PRO A 53 0.00 6.05 -21.68
N ALA A 54 1.14 6.74 -21.64
CA ALA A 54 1.82 7.13 -20.41
C ALA A 54 0.93 7.89 -19.41
N TRP A 55 0.06 8.78 -19.90
CA TRP A 55 -0.85 9.54 -19.04
C TRP A 55 -1.87 8.64 -18.31
N ARG A 56 -2.44 7.63 -18.97
CA ARG A 56 -3.38 6.69 -18.33
C ARG A 56 -2.68 5.86 -17.28
N ARG A 57 -1.44 5.41 -17.55
CA ARG A 57 -0.62 4.70 -16.58
C ARG A 57 -0.30 5.57 -15.36
N ALA A 58 0.01 6.86 -15.58
CA ALA A 58 0.25 7.81 -14.49
C ALA A 58 -1.01 8.01 -13.63
N THR A 59 -2.18 8.18 -14.26
CA THR A 59 -3.46 8.28 -13.53
C THR A 59 -3.76 7.02 -12.74
N LEU A 60 -3.62 5.84 -13.35
CA LEU A 60 -3.82 4.57 -12.66
C LEU A 60 -2.84 4.42 -11.48
N GLY A 61 -1.56 4.75 -11.69
CA GLY A 61 -0.55 4.73 -10.64
C GLY A 61 -0.88 5.65 -9.47
N TYR A 62 -1.35 6.87 -9.74
CA TYR A 62 -1.75 7.82 -8.69
C TYR A 62 -2.89 7.30 -7.81
N PHE A 63 -3.91 6.68 -8.40
CA PHE A 63 -5.05 6.16 -7.64
C PHE A 63 -4.87 4.74 -7.11
N THR A 64 -3.74 4.08 -7.42
CA THR A 64 -3.45 2.73 -6.92
C THR A 64 -2.98 2.82 -5.47
N ALA A 65 -3.87 2.49 -4.55
CA ALA A 65 -3.54 2.28 -3.14
C ALA A 65 -3.40 0.78 -2.80
N ASP A 66 -3.02 0.48 -1.55
CA ASP A 66 -2.79 -0.88 -1.05
C ASP A 66 -3.95 -1.84 -1.37
N PHE A 67 -5.20 -1.44 -1.04
CA PHE A 67 -6.39 -2.24 -1.31
C PHE A 67 -6.67 -2.42 -2.79
N GLY A 68 -6.49 -1.38 -3.60
CA GLY A 68 -6.70 -1.44 -5.04
C GLY A 68 -5.72 -2.42 -5.71
N TYR A 69 -4.44 -2.35 -5.31
CA TYR A 69 -3.40 -3.29 -5.75
C TYR A 69 -3.72 -4.72 -5.32
N LEU A 70 -4.08 -4.93 -4.05
CA LEU A 70 -4.37 -6.25 -3.51
C LEU A 70 -5.57 -6.90 -4.21
N MET A 71 -6.69 -6.18 -4.31
CA MET A 71 -7.91 -6.68 -4.96
C MET A 71 -7.69 -6.95 -6.44
N TYR A 72 -6.88 -6.14 -7.11
CA TYR A 72 -6.53 -6.37 -8.50
C TYR A 72 -5.69 -7.65 -8.66
N THR A 73 -4.61 -7.80 -7.89
CA THR A 73 -3.68 -8.93 -8.01
C THR A 73 -4.28 -10.25 -7.51
N SER A 74 -5.18 -10.22 -6.53
CA SER A 74 -5.92 -11.43 -6.11
C SER A 74 -6.90 -11.92 -7.17
N ARG A 75 -7.50 -11.00 -7.94
CA ARG A 75 -8.42 -11.32 -9.04
C ARG A 75 -7.71 -11.64 -10.35
N PHE A 76 -6.61 -10.95 -10.64
CA PHE A 76 -5.88 -10.95 -11.91
C PHE A 76 -4.38 -11.15 -11.70
N GLY A 77 -3.99 -12.21 -10.99
CA GLY A 77 -2.58 -12.50 -10.71
C GLY A 77 -1.73 -12.91 -11.93
N GLU A 78 -2.38 -13.36 -13.01
CA GLU A 78 -1.70 -13.78 -14.24
C GLU A 78 -1.68 -12.65 -15.28
N VAL A 79 -0.50 -12.46 -15.88
CA VAL A 79 -0.28 -11.51 -16.98
C VAL A 79 -1.02 -12.02 -18.22
N GLN A 80 -1.83 -11.14 -18.82
CA GLN A 80 -2.61 -11.48 -20.01
C GLN A 80 -1.70 -11.91 -21.16
N THR A 81 -2.08 -12.99 -21.84
CA THR A 81 -1.56 -13.31 -23.17
C THR A 81 -2.06 -12.28 -24.19
N GLU A 82 -1.38 -12.16 -25.33
CA GLU A 82 -1.76 -11.18 -26.35
C GLU A 82 -3.17 -11.43 -26.93
N ALA A 83 -3.60 -12.69 -26.99
CA ALA A 83 -4.95 -13.08 -27.42
C ALA A 83 -6.03 -12.66 -26.41
N GLU A 84 -5.78 -12.86 -25.11
CA GLU A 84 -6.69 -12.41 -24.04
C GLU A 84 -6.76 -10.90 -23.96
N ARG A 85 -5.63 -10.21 -24.17
CA ARG A 85 -5.58 -8.75 -24.21
C ARG A 85 -6.51 -8.22 -25.31
N LYS A 86 -6.54 -8.83 -26.49
CA LYS A 86 -7.40 -8.38 -27.60
C LYS A 86 -8.91 -8.53 -27.31
N ASN A 87 -9.31 -9.56 -26.57
CA ASN A 87 -10.70 -9.82 -26.21
C ASN A 87 -11.16 -9.14 -24.91
N ASP A 88 -10.24 -8.87 -23.97
CA ASP A 88 -10.54 -8.48 -22.59
C ASP A 88 -9.79 -7.21 -22.13
N SER A 89 -9.19 -6.46 -23.07
CA SER A 89 -8.28 -5.30 -22.78
C SER A 89 -8.91 -4.26 -21.87
N TYR A 90 -10.22 -4.04 -22.05
CA TYR A 90 -10.92 -2.96 -21.40
C TYR A 90 -11.48 -3.34 -20.04
N TYR A 91 -11.89 -4.60 -19.83
CA TYR A 91 -12.49 -5.05 -18.58
C TYR A 91 -11.54 -4.87 -17.38
N ARG A 92 -10.30 -5.35 -17.49
CA ARG A 92 -9.30 -5.22 -16.41
C ARG A 92 -8.93 -3.76 -16.13
N THR A 93 -8.89 -2.93 -17.16
CA THR A 93 -8.62 -1.50 -17.04
C THR A 93 -9.77 -0.77 -16.35
N TYR A 94 -11.02 -1.03 -16.73
CA TYR A 94 -12.19 -0.46 -16.06
C TYR A 94 -12.38 -0.98 -14.64
N PHE A 95 -12.06 -2.25 -14.38
CA PHE A 95 -12.04 -2.79 -13.03
C PHE A 95 -11.06 -2.03 -12.12
N MET A 96 -9.85 -1.77 -12.61
CA MET A 96 -8.86 -0.98 -11.87
C MET A 96 -9.33 0.46 -11.64
N TYR A 97 -9.96 1.09 -12.64
CA TYR A 97 -10.57 2.42 -12.47
C TYR A 97 -11.70 2.41 -11.44
N GLY A 98 -12.54 1.38 -11.40
CA GLY A 98 -13.60 1.23 -10.40
C GLY A 98 -13.05 1.07 -8.98
N LEU A 99 -12.00 0.26 -8.81
CA LEU A 99 -11.30 0.15 -7.53
C LEU A 99 -10.67 1.48 -7.11
N ALA A 100 -10.02 2.17 -8.04
CA ALA A 100 -9.39 3.46 -7.83
C ALA A 100 -10.39 4.53 -7.36
N THR A 101 -11.50 4.70 -8.08
CA THR A 101 -12.51 5.72 -7.75
C THR A 101 -13.29 5.38 -6.50
N GLY A 102 -13.65 4.10 -6.30
CA GLY A 102 -14.33 3.64 -5.08
C GLY A 102 -13.46 3.85 -3.84
N ASN A 103 -12.20 3.41 -3.90
CA ASN A 103 -11.26 3.57 -2.79
C ASN A 103 -10.97 5.05 -2.49
N TRP A 104 -10.77 5.89 -3.53
CA TRP A 104 -10.59 7.32 -3.34
C TRP A 104 -11.83 7.98 -2.73
N GLY A 105 -13.02 7.65 -3.22
CA GLY A 105 -14.29 8.20 -2.72
C GLY A 105 -14.53 7.86 -1.25
N ILE A 106 -14.35 6.59 -0.87
CA ILE A 106 -14.47 6.14 0.53
C ILE A 106 -13.43 6.86 1.39
N TRP A 107 -12.20 7.01 0.92
CA TRP A 107 -11.15 7.71 1.66
C TRP A 107 -11.49 9.19 1.91
N GLN A 108 -11.94 9.91 0.88
CA GLN A 108 -12.33 11.32 1.05
C GLN A 108 -13.54 11.46 1.95
N ALA A 109 -14.57 10.62 1.77
CA ALA A 109 -15.76 10.63 2.62
C ALA A 109 -15.39 10.36 4.08
N GLY A 110 -14.60 9.32 4.35
CA GLY A 110 -14.11 9.01 5.69
C GLY A 110 -13.25 10.11 6.29
N SER A 111 -12.38 10.75 5.49
CA SER A 111 -11.55 11.87 5.94
C SER A 111 -12.40 13.09 6.33
N ILE A 112 -13.40 13.44 5.51
CA ILE A 112 -14.30 14.56 5.79
C ILE A 112 -15.14 14.27 7.02
N LEU A 113 -15.73 13.08 7.11
CA LEU A 113 -16.50 12.66 8.29
C LEU A 113 -15.64 12.67 9.55
N GLY A 114 -14.39 12.21 9.47
CA GLY A 114 -13.44 12.26 10.58
C GLY A 114 -13.14 13.70 11.01
N ILE A 115 -12.88 14.62 10.07
CA ILE A 115 -12.61 16.03 10.36
C ILE A 115 -13.83 16.70 11.02
N LEU A 116 -15.03 16.48 10.49
CA LEU A 116 -16.26 17.08 11.01
C LEU A 116 -16.72 16.48 12.34
N GLY A 117 -16.44 15.19 12.56
CA GLY A 117 -16.81 14.46 13.77
C GLY A 117 -15.74 14.45 14.86
N ALA A 118 -14.52 14.92 14.59
CA ALA A 118 -13.38 14.80 15.51
C ALA A 118 -13.67 15.39 16.90
N SER A 119 -14.37 16.53 16.98
CA SER A 119 -14.69 17.19 18.25
C SER A 119 -15.70 16.44 19.12
N GLN A 120 -16.43 15.48 18.53
CA GLN A 120 -17.46 14.70 19.21
C GLN A 120 -16.92 13.40 19.79
N ILE A 121 -15.66 13.05 19.48
CA ILE A 121 -15.03 11.80 19.89
C ILE A 121 -14.28 12.06 21.21
N PRO A 122 -14.68 11.42 22.33
CA PRO A 122 -13.96 11.52 23.59
C PRO A 122 -12.55 10.92 23.47
N ASP A 123 -11.56 11.59 24.06
CA ASP A 123 -10.16 11.10 24.09
C ASP A 123 -10.03 9.72 24.75
N GLU A 124 -10.95 9.40 25.68
CA GLU A 124 -11.01 8.13 26.41
C GLU A 124 -11.21 6.91 25.50
N TRP A 125 -11.74 7.11 24.29
CA TRP A 125 -12.02 6.02 23.35
C TRP A 125 -10.76 5.41 22.74
N GLY A 126 -9.58 6.02 22.94
CA GLY A 126 -8.31 5.45 22.50
C GLY A 126 -8.22 5.30 20.98
N MET A 127 -8.85 6.20 20.23
CA MET A 127 -8.93 6.16 18.76
C MET A 127 -7.55 6.21 18.08
N GLU A 128 -6.50 6.58 18.81
CA GLU A 128 -5.10 6.48 18.39
C GLU A 128 -4.72 5.07 17.90
N PHE A 129 -5.36 4.02 18.42
CA PHE A 129 -5.11 2.63 18.02
C PHE A 129 -6.02 2.11 16.90
N ALA A 130 -7.08 2.84 16.54
CA ALA A 130 -8.06 2.38 15.55
C ALA A 130 -7.41 2.09 14.19
N GLY A 131 -6.46 2.94 13.76
CA GLY A 131 -5.70 2.72 12.53
C GLY A 131 -4.85 1.44 12.57
N THR A 132 -4.23 1.15 13.71
CA THR A 132 -3.43 -0.08 13.89
C THR A 132 -4.31 -1.32 13.86
N LEU A 133 -5.47 -1.30 14.52
CA LEU A 133 -6.44 -2.40 14.49
C LEU A 133 -7.00 -2.64 13.09
N ALA A 134 -7.29 -1.58 12.34
CA ALA A 134 -7.74 -1.69 10.95
C ALA A 134 -6.68 -2.36 10.07
N LEU A 135 -5.41 -2.01 10.22
CA LEU A 135 -4.31 -2.66 9.49
C LEU A 135 -4.18 -4.14 9.84
N ILE A 136 -4.29 -4.49 11.13
CA ILE A 136 -4.27 -5.89 11.57
C ILE A 136 -5.43 -6.67 10.95
N ALA A 137 -6.64 -6.11 10.95
CA ALA A 137 -7.83 -6.75 10.37
C ALA A 137 -7.68 -7.06 8.87
N VAL A 138 -6.89 -6.26 8.15
CA VAL A 138 -6.58 -6.47 6.72
C VAL A 138 -5.44 -7.47 6.54
N ILE A 139 -4.38 -7.37 7.34
CA ILE A 139 -3.19 -8.21 7.20
C ILE A 139 -3.49 -9.65 7.59
N VAL A 140 -4.25 -9.90 8.65
CA VAL A 140 -4.47 -11.26 9.18
C VAL A 140 -5.07 -12.21 8.14
N PRO A 141 -6.14 -11.86 7.40
CA PRO A 141 -6.65 -12.69 6.31
C PRO A 141 -5.64 -12.97 5.19
N MET A 142 -4.65 -12.08 5.00
CA MET A 142 -3.61 -12.24 3.97
C MET A 142 -2.49 -13.21 4.39
N LEU A 143 -2.45 -13.65 5.65
CA LEU A 143 -1.47 -14.62 6.17
C LEU A 143 -1.92 -16.08 5.97
N ASP A 144 -2.60 -16.35 4.85
CA ASP A 144 -3.26 -17.62 4.53
C ASP A 144 -2.28 -18.74 4.15
N HIS A 145 -1.10 -18.42 3.63
CA HIS A 145 -0.09 -19.38 3.18
C HIS A 145 1.25 -19.22 3.92
N ARG A 146 2.14 -20.24 3.80
CA ARG A 146 3.42 -20.26 4.54
C ARG A 146 4.34 -19.11 4.14
N ALA A 147 4.42 -18.76 2.86
CA ALA A 147 5.29 -17.70 2.39
C ALA A 147 4.87 -16.32 2.94
N ALA A 148 3.57 -15.98 2.92
CA ALA A 148 3.07 -14.77 3.56
C ALA A 148 3.38 -14.70 5.06
N ARG A 149 3.18 -15.80 5.80
CA ARG A 149 3.49 -15.84 7.23
C ARG A 149 4.98 -15.58 7.51
N TRP A 150 5.89 -16.22 6.78
CA TRP A 150 7.33 -15.98 6.93
C TRP A 150 7.72 -14.55 6.55
N ALA A 151 7.18 -14.03 5.45
CA ALA A 151 7.40 -12.65 5.03
C ALA A 151 6.94 -11.66 6.12
N ALA A 152 5.78 -11.87 6.73
CA ALA A 152 5.25 -11.01 7.79
C ALA A 152 6.11 -11.04 9.06
N VAL A 153 6.54 -12.22 9.49
CA VAL A 153 7.42 -12.38 10.66
C VAL A 153 8.76 -11.68 10.43
N VAL A 154 9.35 -11.84 9.25
CA VAL A 154 10.62 -11.17 8.91
C VAL A 154 10.44 -9.66 8.79
N ALA A 155 9.35 -9.19 8.17
CA ALA A 155 9.03 -7.76 8.14
C ALA A 155 8.98 -7.17 9.55
N ALA A 156 8.26 -7.83 10.46
CA ALA A 156 8.12 -7.40 11.85
C ALA A 156 9.48 -7.37 12.58
N MET A 157 10.27 -8.44 12.48
CA MET A 157 11.60 -8.49 13.10
C MET A 157 12.53 -7.40 12.57
N VAL A 158 12.61 -7.23 11.24
CA VAL A 158 13.48 -6.22 10.63
C VAL A 158 13.01 -4.81 11.01
N ALA A 159 11.71 -4.53 11.00
CA ALA A 159 11.18 -3.23 11.39
C ALA A 159 11.51 -2.86 12.85
N ILE A 160 11.50 -3.84 13.76
CA ILE A 160 11.85 -3.66 15.18
C ILE A 160 13.36 -3.49 15.35
N LEU A 161 14.16 -4.38 14.78
CA LEU A 161 15.62 -4.35 14.91
C LEU A 161 16.24 -3.09 14.30
N THR A 162 15.61 -2.55 13.25
CA THR A 162 16.06 -1.34 12.55
C THR A 162 15.32 -0.08 12.98
N TYR A 163 14.53 -0.11 14.05
CA TYR A 163 13.70 1.01 14.50
C TYR A 163 14.46 2.33 14.68
N SER A 164 15.74 2.26 15.08
CA SER A 164 16.60 3.42 15.28
C SER A 164 17.04 4.12 13.99
N LEU A 165 16.77 3.54 12.82
CA LEU A 165 17.11 4.17 11.55
C LEU A 165 16.28 5.45 11.34
N PRO A 166 16.91 6.55 10.90
CA PRO A 166 16.22 7.81 10.66
C PRO A 166 15.24 7.69 9.48
N LEU A 167 14.34 8.68 9.36
CA LEU A 167 13.44 8.85 8.20
C LEU A 167 12.50 7.66 7.92
N LYS A 168 12.24 6.83 8.93
CA LYS A 168 11.43 5.60 8.80
C LYS A 168 12.00 4.60 7.79
N LEU A 169 13.33 4.60 7.59
CA LEU A 169 14.03 3.62 6.73
C LEU A 169 13.81 2.17 7.17
N ASN A 170 13.48 1.96 8.44
CA ASN A 170 13.10 0.67 8.98
C ASN A 170 11.93 0.02 8.22
N LEU A 171 10.99 0.82 7.69
CA LEU A 171 9.88 0.33 6.88
C LEU A 171 10.35 -0.19 5.53
N THR A 172 11.21 0.54 4.84
CA THR A 172 11.75 0.14 3.53
C THR A 172 12.60 -1.12 3.67
N ALA A 173 13.46 -1.18 4.70
CA ALA A 173 14.27 -2.36 5.00
C ALA A 173 13.38 -3.60 5.27
N ALA A 174 12.33 -3.43 6.07
CA ALA A 174 11.38 -4.50 6.36
C ALA A 174 10.67 -5.02 5.10
N ILE A 175 10.21 -4.12 4.22
CA ILE A 175 9.57 -4.50 2.95
C ILE A 175 10.54 -5.29 2.06
N LEU A 176 11.77 -4.81 1.88
CA LEU A 176 12.77 -5.50 1.04
C LEU A 176 13.10 -6.90 1.58
N ALA A 177 13.33 -7.01 2.89
CA ALA A 177 13.60 -8.30 3.53
C ALA A 177 12.42 -9.26 3.40
N ALA A 178 11.19 -8.77 3.59
CA ALA A 178 9.98 -9.57 3.46
C ALA A 178 9.75 -10.09 2.04
N ILE A 179 10.03 -9.27 1.01
CA ILE A 179 9.94 -9.68 -0.39
C ILE A 179 10.94 -10.82 -0.68
N VAL A 180 12.19 -10.67 -0.26
CA VAL A 180 13.22 -11.70 -0.47
C VAL A 180 12.80 -13.02 0.18
N VAL A 181 12.37 -12.99 1.44
CA VAL A 181 11.95 -14.19 2.16
C VAL A 181 10.67 -14.78 1.58
N GLY A 182 9.70 -13.94 1.19
CA GLY A 182 8.47 -14.38 0.54
C GLY A 182 8.74 -15.14 -0.76
N ILE A 183 9.65 -14.62 -1.61
CA ILE A 183 10.04 -15.28 -2.86
C ILE A 183 10.74 -16.61 -2.61
N LEU A 184 11.67 -16.67 -1.64
CA LEU A 184 12.40 -17.89 -1.31
C LEU A 184 11.47 -18.97 -0.73
N ALA A 185 10.53 -18.57 0.12
CA ALA A 185 9.55 -19.46 0.72
C ALA A 185 8.53 -19.97 -0.32
N ASP A 186 8.10 -19.14 -1.28
CA ASP A 186 7.17 -19.57 -2.35
C ASP A 186 7.83 -20.58 -3.30
N ARG A 187 9.07 -20.34 -3.71
CA ARG A 187 9.85 -21.27 -4.55
C ARG A 187 10.02 -22.64 -3.90
N SER A 188 10.29 -22.65 -2.60
CA SER A 188 10.45 -23.90 -1.84
C SER A 188 9.16 -24.71 -1.78
N SER A 189 8.00 -24.04 -1.79
CA SER A 189 6.69 -24.71 -1.78
C SER A 189 6.29 -25.33 -3.12
N LYS A 190 6.72 -24.72 -4.25
CA LYS A 190 6.47 -25.24 -5.59
C LYS A 190 7.37 -26.42 -5.96
N VAL A 191 8.58 -26.51 -5.40
CA VAL A 191 9.52 -27.63 -5.63
C VAL A 191 9.14 -28.91 -4.87
N MET A 192 8.31 -28.79 -3.82
CA MET A 192 7.80 -29.93 -3.03
C MET A 192 6.47 -30.51 -3.52
N ARG A 193 5.86 -29.96 -4.57
CA ARG A 193 4.68 -30.50 -5.26
C ARG A 193 5.11 -31.17 -6.55
#